data_AF-A0A963L4Q4-F1
#
_entry.id   AF-A0A963L4Q4-F1
#
_cell.length_a   1.000
_cell.length_b   1.000
_cell.length_c   1.000
_cell.angle_alpha   90.00
_cell.angle_beta   90.00
_cell.angle_gamma   90.00
#
_symmetry.space_group_name_H-M   'P 1'
#
loop_
_entity.id
_entity.type
_entity.pdbx_description
1 polymer ?
#
loop_
_entity_poly.entity_id
_entity_poly.type
_entity_poly.pdbx_seq_one_letter_code
_entity_poly.pdbx_strand_id
1 'polypeptide(L)'
;PDEAVALKAWLKLADEALLPVQLTREALHRTEQRAVVLQLERLMDYPMVRRAVEARHLSLHGWHYVIESGEVHVFDAESGAFVPAAEAAHSGTGPYLAYVEPDGQVLVDF
;
A
#
# COMPACT_ATOMS: atom_id res chain seq x y z
N PRO A 1 -1.72 -19.70 -19.60
CA PRO A 1 -1.47 -20.18 -20.97
C PRO A 1 -0.02 -19.94 -21.39
N ASP A 2 0.54 -20.77 -22.28
CA ASP A 2 1.95 -20.71 -22.65
C ASP A 2 2.34 -19.51 -23.50
N GLU A 3 1.40 -18.97 -24.26
CA GLU A 3 1.56 -17.76 -25.06
C GLU A 3 1.65 -16.46 -24.24
N ALA A 4 1.25 -16.47 -22.97
CA ALA A 4 1.23 -15.28 -22.11
C ALA A 4 2.62 -14.97 -21.51
N VAL A 5 3.65 -14.92 -22.34
CA VAL A 5 5.07 -14.80 -21.95
C VAL A 5 5.32 -13.54 -21.11
N ALA A 6 4.81 -12.39 -21.55
CA ALA A 6 4.98 -11.12 -20.83
C ALA A 6 4.26 -11.12 -19.47
N LEU A 7 3.04 -11.69 -19.41
CA LEU A 7 2.29 -11.83 -18.15
C LEU A 7 3.04 -12.74 -17.16
N LYS A 8 3.58 -13.88 -17.62
CA LYS A 8 4.40 -14.77 -16.79
C LYS A 8 5.64 -14.05 -16.26
N ALA A 9 6.31 -13.25 -17.08
CA ALA A 9 7.48 -12.48 -16.67
C ALA A 9 7.12 -11.40 -15.64
N TRP A 10 6.00 -10.71 -15.82
CA TRP A 10 5.51 -9.71 -14.88
C TRP A 10 5.10 -10.35 -13.54
N LEU A 11 4.41 -11.49 -13.57
CA LEU A 11 4.00 -12.21 -12.35
C LEU A 11 5.18 -12.68 -11.50
N LYS A 12 6.35 -12.96 -12.09
CA LYS A 12 7.56 -13.30 -11.33
C LYS A 12 8.01 -12.18 -10.38
N LEU A 13 7.66 -10.93 -10.66
CA LEU A 13 7.97 -9.81 -9.75
C LEU A 13 7.20 -9.91 -8.42
N ALA A 14 6.14 -10.71 -8.39
CA ALA A 14 5.34 -10.99 -7.19
C ALA A 14 5.80 -12.26 -6.45
N ASP A 15 6.78 -13.02 -6.96
CA ASP A 15 7.22 -14.27 -6.33
C ASP A 15 7.71 -14.05 -4.89
N GLU A 16 8.36 -12.91 -4.62
CA GLU A 16 8.84 -12.52 -3.27
C GLU A 16 7.69 -12.28 -2.26
N ALA A 17 6.48 -12.02 -2.76
CA ALA A 17 5.29 -11.83 -1.95
C ALA A 17 4.62 -13.15 -1.55
N LEU A 18 4.94 -14.26 -2.24
CA LEU A 18 4.31 -15.55 -2.01
C LEU A 18 4.66 -16.10 -0.62
N LEU A 19 3.63 -16.44 0.15
CA LEU A 19 3.80 -17.06 1.45
C LEU A 19 3.93 -18.59 1.31
N PRO A 20 4.91 -19.24 1.96
CA PRO A 20 5.10 -20.69 1.92
C PRO A 20 4.11 -21.41 2.87
N VAL A 21 2.82 -21.19 2.65
CA VAL A 21 1.73 -21.72 3.49
C VAL A 21 0.69 -22.44 2.64
N GLN A 22 -0.18 -23.22 3.28
CA GLN A 22 -1.33 -23.83 2.61
C GLN A 22 -2.19 -22.76 1.94
N LEU A 23 -2.63 -23.04 0.71
CA LEU A 23 -3.44 -22.11 -0.09
C LEU A 23 -4.82 -21.96 0.57
N THR A 24 -5.04 -20.84 1.23
CA THR A 24 -6.31 -20.46 1.86
C THR A 24 -6.66 -19.04 1.47
N ARG A 25 -7.93 -18.63 1.63
CA ARG A 25 -8.35 -17.24 1.37
C ARG A 25 -7.53 -16.24 2.18
N GLU A 26 -7.23 -16.59 3.43
CA GLU A 26 -6.37 -15.81 4.31
C GLU A 26 -4.92 -15.71 3.77
N ALA A 27 -4.35 -16.81 3.30
CA ALA A 27 -3.01 -16.80 2.72
C ALA A 27 -2.93 -15.94 1.45
N LEU A 28 -3.97 -15.94 0.62
CA LEU A 28 -4.07 -15.09 -0.57
C LEU A 28 -4.13 -13.61 -0.17
N HIS A 29 -5.01 -13.27 0.78
CA HIS A 29 -5.14 -11.90 1.28
C HIS A 29 -3.82 -11.36 1.86
N ARG A 30 -3.13 -12.16 2.67
CA ARG A 30 -1.82 -11.79 3.22
C ARG A 30 -0.73 -11.69 2.14
N THR A 31 -0.82 -12.47 1.07
CA THR A 31 0.08 -12.38 -0.09
C THR A 31 -0.14 -11.07 -0.84
N GLU A 32 -1.39 -10.66 -1.03
CA GLU A 32 -1.75 -9.37 -1.65
C GLU A 32 -1.21 -8.19 -0.83
N GLN A 33 -1.45 -8.20 0.50
CA GLN A 33 -0.91 -7.20 1.41
C GLN A 33 0.62 -7.14 1.38
N ARG A 34 1.29 -8.30 1.39
CA ARG A 34 2.75 -8.38 1.29
C ARG A 34 3.27 -7.84 -0.04
N ALA A 35 2.56 -8.06 -1.14
CA ALA A 35 2.94 -7.52 -2.44
C ALA A 35 2.94 -5.99 -2.43
N VAL A 36 1.95 -5.36 -1.77
CA VAL A 36 1.90 -3.90 -1.59
C VAL A 36 3.11 -3.40 -0.81
N VAL A 37 3.43 -4.02 0.32
CA VAL A 37 4.60 -3.65 1.15
C VAL A 37 5.90 -3.75 0.35
N LEU A 38 6.11 -4.85 -0.39
CA LEU A 38 7.29 -5.03 -1.23
C LEU A 38 7.39 -3.96 -2.33
N GLN A 39 6.27 -3.52 -2.91
CA GLN A 39 6.32 -2.41 -3.87
C GLN A 39 6.71 -1.09 -3.21
N LEU A 40 6.25 -0.81 -1.99
CA LEU A 40 6.67 0.37 -1.24
C LEU A 40 8.17 0.34 -0.91
N GLU A 41 8.69 -0.81 -0.49
CA GLU A 41 10.12 -1.00 -0.25
C GLU A 41 10.94 -0.77 -1.52
N ARG A 42 10.52 -1.36 -2.64
CA ARG A 42 11.16 -1.14 -3.96
C ARG A 42 11.10 0.32 -4.39
N LEU A 43 10.01 1.03 -4.10
CA LEU A 43 9.91 2.46 -4.37
C LEU A 43 10.94 3.25 -3.55
N MET A 44 11.16 2.89 -2.29
CA MET A 44 12.18 3.50 -1.45
C MET A 44 13.62 3.19 -1.90
N ASP A 45 13.87 2.11 -2.63
CA ASP A 45 15.20 1.81 -3.20
C ASP A 45 15.61 2.78 -4.31
N TYR A 46 14.66 3.49 -4.92
CA TYR A 46 14.96 4.54 -5.89
C TYR A 46 15.48 5.81 -5.18
N PRO A 47 16.72 6.26 -5.45
CA PRO A 47 17.30 7.39 -4.72
C PRO A 47 16.52 8.70 -4.85
N MET A 48 15.83 8.94 -5.97
CA MET A 48 15.01 10.14 -6.14
C MET A 48 13.74 10.10 -5.28
N VAL A 49 13.12 8.93 -5.14
CA VAL A 49 11.91 8.74 -4.33
C VAL A 49 12.27 8.89 -2.85
N ARG A 50 13.29 8.16 -2.40
CA ARG A 50 13.79 8.24 -1.02
C ARG A 50 14.07 9.67 -0.58
N ARG A 51 14.84 10.42 -1.38
CA ARG A 51 15.15 11.82 -1.08
C ARG A 51 13.90 12.70 -0.98
N ALA A 52 12.92 12.49 -1.86
CA ALA A 52 11.68 13.27 -1.83
C ALA A 52 10.82 12.93 -0.62
N VAL A 53 10.78 11.66 -0.22
CA VAL A 53 10.06 11.19 0.98
C VAL A 53 10.71 11.71 2.25
N GLU A 54 12.03 11.57 2.38
CA GLU A 54 12.80 12.09 3.53
C GLU A 54 12.70 13.62 3.65
N ALA A 55 12.65 14.33 2.52
CA ALA A 55 12.43 15.78 2.46
C ALA A 55 10.96 16.18 2.70
N ARG A 56 10.04 15.24 2.92
CA ARG A 56 8.59 15.47 3.06
C ARG A 56 7.93 16.18 1.87
N HIS A 57 8.51 16.05 0.69
CA HIS A 57 7.95 16.55 -0.57
C HIS A 57 7.12 15.49 -1.29
N LEU A 58 7.23 14.23 -0.87
CA LEU A 58 6.49 13.08 -1.39
C LEU A 58 6.07 12.20 -0.21
N SER A 59 4.88 11.61 -0.30
CA SER A 59 4.42 10.59 0.63
C SER A 59 4.07 9.32 -0.15
N LEU A 60 4.40 8.16 0.40
CA LEU A 60 4.04 6.86 -0.17
C LEU A 60 2.90 6.23 0.60
N HIS A 61 1.93 5.67 -0.12
CA HIS A 61 0.70 5.10 0.42
C HIS A 61 0.50 3.68 -0.12
N GLY A 62 0.27 2.71 0.78
CA GLY A 62 -0.03 1.33 0.43
C GLY A 62 -1.48 1.01 0.68
N TRP A 63 -2.28 0.84 -0.37
CA TRP A 63 -3.70 0.51 -0.25
C TRP A 63 -3.97 -0.92 -0.67
N HIS A 64 -4.83 -1.59 0.08
CA HIS A 64 -5.38 -2.90 -0.24
C HIS A 64 -6.90 -2.82 -0.26
N TYR A 65 -7.50 -3.09 -1.42
CA TYR A 65 -8.96 -3.00 -1.60
C TYR A 65 -9.57 -4.39 -1.69
N VAL A 66 -10.50 -4.67 -0.79
CA VAL A 66 -11.27 -5.91 -0.78
C VAL A 66 -12.51 -5.70 -1.63
N ILE A 67 -12.52 -6.25 -2.84
CA ILE A 67 -13.59 -6.02 -3.81
C ILE A 67 -14.94 -6.53 -3.29
N GLU A 68 -14.96 -7.66 -2.59
CA GLU A 68 -16.20 -8.28 -2.14
C GLU A 68 -16.91 -7.51 -1.02
N SER A 69 -16.16 -6.86 -0.12
CA SER A 69 -16.72 -6.05 0.96
C SER A 69 -16.77 -4.56 0.64
N GLY A 70 -16.01 -4.11 -0.38
CA GLY A 70 -15.82 -2.69 -0.67
C GLY A 70 -14.92 -1.97 0.33
N GLU A 71 -14.19 -2.71 1.16
CA GLU A 71 -13.34 -2.15 2.20
C GLU A 71 -11.96 -1.79 1.65
N VAL A 72 -11.47 -0.61 2.05
CA VAL A 72 -10.10 -0.17 1.82
C VAL A 72 -9.32 -0.36 3.12
N HIS A 73 -8.20 -1.06 3.04
CA HIS A 73 -7.22 -1.13 4.10
C HIS A 73 -5.98 -0.34 3.69
N VAL A 74 -5.37 0.34 4.64
CA VAL A 74 -4.17 1.13 4.42
C VAL A 74 -3.03 0.59 5.27
N PHE A 75 -1.86 0.49 4.65
CA PHE A 75 -0.64 0.14 5.35
C PHE A 75 -0.17 1.31 6.21
N ASP A 76 -0.22 1.13 7.52
CA ASP A 76 0.38 2.02 8.49
C ASP A 76 1.83 1.61 8.73
N ALA A 77 2.75 2.50 8.36
CA ALA A 77 4.18 2.27 8.47
C ALA A 77 4.66 2.27 9.94
N GLU A 78 3.92 2.90 10.86
CA GLU A 78 4.28 2.94 12.28
C GLU A 78 3.99 1.59 12.96
N SER A 79 2.80 1.04 12.77
CA SER A 79 2.43 -0.28 13.30
C SER A 79 2.94 -1.46 12.45
N GLY A 80 3.31 -1.21 11.18
CA GLY A 80 3.69 -2.25 10.23
C GLY A 80 2.52 -3.16 9.84
N ALA A 81 1.29 -2.66 9.92
CA ALA A 81 0.06 -3.42 9.69
C ALA A 81 -0.89 -2.70 8.74
N PHE A 82 -1.79 -3.47 8.13
CA PHE A 82 -2.92 -2.91 7.39
C PHE A 82 -4.07 -2.63 8.37
N VAL A 83 -4.55 -1.39 8.35
CA VAL A 83 -5.69 -0.93 9.16
C VAL A 83 -6.84 -0.49 8.25
N PRO A 84 -8.11 -0.63 8.64
CA PRO A 84 -9.22 -0.10 7.86
C PRO A 84 -9.03 1.40 7.59
N ALA A 85 -9.28 1.86 6.37
CA ALA A 85 -9.12 3.27 6.01
C ALA A 85 -9.99 4.21 6.86
N ALA A 86 -11.14 3.72 7.34
CA ALA A 86 -12.02 4.45 8.25
C ALA A 86 -11.41 4.68 9.64
N GLU A 87 -10.40 3.89 10.03
CA GLU A 87 -9.71 3.97 11.33
C GLU A 87 -8.27 4.47 11.19
N ALA A 88 -7.78 4.61 9.95
CA ALA A 88 -6.41 4.98 9.66
C ALA A 88 -6.21 6.49 9.89
N ALA A 89 -5.48 6.86 10.95
CA ALA A 89 -5.06 8.25 11.16
C ALA A 89 -4.15 8.80 10.04
N HIS A 90 -3.49 7.89 9.30
CA HIS A 90 -2.60 8.22 8.19
C HIS A 90 -2.66 7.10 7.15
N SER A 91 -2.66 7.47 5.86
CA SER A 91 -2.54 6.52 4.76
C SER A 91 -1.09 6.22 4.30
N GLY A 92 -0.02 6.60 5.04
CA GLY A 92 1.37 6.37 4.63
C GLY A 92 2.50 7.06 5.42
N THR A 93 3.58 7.48 4.75
CA THR A 93 4.89 7.86 5.35
C THR A 93 5.00 9.24 6.00
N GLY A 94 3.90 9.90 6.35
CA GLY A 94 3.98 11.22 7.00
C GLY A 94 2.66 11.67 7.63
N PRO A 95 2.71 12.63 8.58
CA PRO A 95 1.49 13.26 9.07
C PRO A 95 0.85 14.05 7.93
N TYR A 96 -0.44 13.80 7.67
CA TYR A 96 -1.18 14.57 6.67
C TYR A 96 -1.44 15.98 7.18
N LEU A 97 -1.26 16.97 6.30
CA LEU A 97 -1.89 18.25 6.50
C LEU A 97 -3.39 18.03 6.32
N ALA A 98 -4.19 18.50 7.27
CA ALA A 98 -5.64 18.45 7.18
C ALA A 98 -6.08 19.05 5.84
N TYR A 99 -6.95 18.33 5.13
CA TYR A 99 -7.45 18.81 3.85
C TYR A 99 -8.24 20.09 4.09
N VAL A 100 -7.88 21.15 3.36
CA VAL A 100 -8.58 22.43 3.39
C VAL A 100 -9.35 22.55 2.10
N GLU A 101 -10.67 22.65 2.21
CA GLU A 101 -11.54 22.94 1.08
C GLU A 101 -11.16 24.28 0.43
N PRO A 102 -11.50 24.50 -0.85
CA PRO A 102 -11.19 25.75 -1.55
C PRO A 102 -11.76 27.02 -0.88
N ASP A 103 -12.73 26.87 0.00
CA ASP A 103 -13.36 27.93 0.79
C ASP A 103 -12.70 28.14 2.18
N GLY A 104 -11.64 27.39 2.48
CA GLY A 104 -10.89 27.49 3.74
C GLY A 104 -11.39 26.56 4.85
N GLN A 105 -12.37 25.69 4.59
CA GLN A 105 -12.86 24.76 5.60
C GLN A 105 -11.89 23.59 5.77
N VAL A 106 -11.39 23.42 7.00
CA VAL A 106 -10.49 22.31 7.35
C VAL A 106 -11.34 21.11 7.72
N LEU A 107 -11.28 20.04 6.92
CA LEU A 107 -11.85 18.75 7.29
C LEU A 107 -10.89 18.07 8.27
N VAL A 108 -11.25 18.13 9.55
CA VAL A 108 -10.71 17.24 10.57
C VAL A 108 -11.70 16.07 10.69
N ASP A 109 -11.27 14.86 10.34
CA ASP A 109 -12.11 13.66 10.45
C ASP A 109 -12.65 13.50 11.88
N PHE A 110 -13.91 13.04 11.99
CA PHE A 110 -14.64 12.79 13.26
C PHE A 110 -14.37 11.40 13.82
#